data_AF-A0A1B2HCS4-F1
#
_entry.id   AF-A0A1B2HCS4-F1
#
_cell.length_a   1.000
_cell.length_b   1.000
_cell.length_c   1.000
_cell.angle_alpha   90.00
_cell.angle_beta   90.00
_cell.angle_gamma   90.00
#
_symmetry.space_group_name_H-M   'P 1'
#
loop_
_entity.id
_entity.type
_entity.pdbx_description
1 polymer ?
#
loop_
_entity_poly.entity_id
_entity_poly.type
_entity_poly.pdbx_seq_one_letter_code
_entity_poly.pdbx_strand_id
1 'polypeptide(L)'
;MAHKNAHRIELGRLLAHWRGRAGLSPAAVEAELGWHAGKLSRVENGGRKAAKTELETLVRLYGIPPGREAEQVLALGALARKNEAPARVADFAQTYVALLRQADEVSYYDTELVPALAQTEQTARAILKPHPDVEQRVADRMRRQSLLTRPEPLELRIVLGEAALFRELATSAENPSGVEILRGQLEHLIELGTLPNVRIQVLPFKAGFHRSLGVGFTMLRVPSSDDKSPIERVYIEGITDGTYIHDPAEIVEYDDIFGELQRLALDEAQSVNILRRRIQQLTEESDDYRGVRAVEEVNQNTG
;
A
#
# COMPACT_ATOMS: atom_id res chain seq x y z
N MET A 1 -19.09 3.12 3.66
CA MET A 1 -18.76 2.52 4.98
C MET A 1 -17.61 3.32 5.60
N ALA A 2 -17.45 3.36 6.93
CA ALA A 2 -16.28 4.01 7.51
C ALA A 2 -15.02 3.15 7.27
N HIS A 3 -14.10 3.62 6.43
CA HIS A 3 -12.83 2.93 6.13
C HIS A 3 -12.03 2.69 7.41
N LYS A 4 -11.36 1.56 7.59
CA LYS A 4 -10.63 1.26 8.85
C LYS A 4 -9.29 2.02 8.85
N ASN A 5 -8.87 2.55 10.01
CA ASN A 5 -7.52 3.08 10.22
C ASN A 5 -6.87 2.34 11.40
N ALA A 6 -5.55 2.47 11.57
CA ALA A 6 -4.83 1.68 12.56
C ALA A 6 -5.36 1.92 13.98
N HIS A 7 -5.59 3.18 14.37
CA HIS A 7 -6.15 3.51 15.69
C HIS A 7 -7.51 2.84 15.98
N ARG A 8 -8.39 2.69 14.98
CA ARG A 8 -9.67 1.96 15.17
C ARG A 8 -9.47 0.47 15.33
N ILE A 9 -8.52 -0.11 14.58
CA ILE A 9 -8.17 -1.53 14.70
C ILE A 9 -7.56 -1.81 16.07
N GLU A 10 -6.63 -0.96 16.49
CA GLU A 10 -5.95 -1.05 17.78
C GLU A 10 -6.92 -0.89 18.95
N LEU A 11 -7.77 0.15 18.91
CA LEU A 11 -8.85 0.32 19.89
C LEU A 11 -9.74 -0.91 19.96
N GLY A 12 -10.12 -1.45 18.79
CA GLY A 12 -10.97 -2.63 18.72
C GLY A 12 -10.33 -3.88 19.33
N ARG A 13 -9.04 -4.14 19.04
CA ARG A 13 -8.25 -5.21 19.68
C ARG A 13 -8.17 -5.03 21.19
N LEU A 14 -7.92 -3.80 21.65
CA LEU A 14 -7.83 -3.47 23.08
C LEU A 14 -9.17 -3.70 23.80
N LEU A 15 -10.28 -3.26 23.20
CA LEU A 15 -11.62 -3.49 23.74
C LEU A 15 -11.96 -4.98 23.79
N ALA A 16 -11.69 -5.73 22.72
CA ALA A 16 -11.93 -7.18 22.68
C ALA A 16 -11.10 -7.93 23.73
N HIS A 17 -9.84 -7.53 23.94
CA HIS A 17 -8.98 -8.08 24.99
C HIS A 17 -9.60 -7.89 26.38
N TRP A 18 -9.99 -6.66 26.73
CA TRP A 18 -10.57 -6.35 28.04
C TRP A 18 -11.95 -6.99 28.23
N ARG A 19 -12.78 -7.04 27.19
CA ARG A 19 -14.05 -7.78 27.23
C ARG A 19 -13.83 -9.26 27.53
N GLY A 20 -12.85 -9.89 26.87
CA GLY A 20 -12.49 -11.29 27.10
C GLY A 20 -12.04 -11.53 28.54
N ARG A 21 -11.20 -10.63 29.09
CA ARG A 21 -10.78 -10.70 30.50
C ARG A 21 -11.93 -10.52 31.49
N ALA A 22 -12.91 -9.68 31.16
CA ALA A 22 -14.11 -9.50 31.95
C ALA A 22 -15.12 -10.67 31.81
N GLY A 23 -14.88 -11.62 30.90
CA GLY A 23 -15.78 -12.76 30.66
C GLY A 23 -17.12 -12.36 30.04
N LEU A 24 -17.22 -11.18 29.42
CA LEU A 24 -18.48 -10.64 28.91
C LEU A 24 -18.74 -11.09 27.46
N SER A 25 -19.96 -11.57 27.22
CA SER A 25 -20.42 -11.87 25.87
C SER A 25 -20.73 -10.57 25.10
N PRO A 26 -20.58 -10.56 23.76
CA PRO A 26 -20.95 -9.39 22.97
C PRO A 26 -22.40 -8.93 23.20
N ALA A 27 -23.34 -9.87 23.34
CA ALA A 27 -24.74 -9.58 23.60
C ALA A 27 -24.97 -8.89 24.95
N ALA A 28 -24.24 -9.28 26.01
CA ALA A 28 -24.35 -8.65 27.32
C ALA A 28 -23.87 -7.20 27.28
N VAL A 29 -22.75 -6.95 26.59
CA VAL A 29 -22.22 -5.60 26.40
C VAL A 29 -23.19 -4.74 25.57
N GLU A 30 -23.74 -5.30 24.49
CA GLU A 30 -24.69 -4.57 23.65
C GLU A 30 -25.98 -4.22 24.40
N ALA A 31 -26.49 -5.13 25.23
CA ALA A 31 -27.65 -4.85 26.07
C ALA A 31 -27.37 -3.71 27.08
N GLU A 32 -26.23 -3.76 27.77
CA GLU A 32 -25.83 -2.73 28.75
C GLU A 32 -25.67 -1.34 28.12
N LEU A 33 -25.11 -1.27 26.91
CA LEU A 33 -24.91 -0.01 26.18
C LEU A 33 -26.12 0.43 25.34
N GLY A 34 -27.21 -0.34 25.33
CA GLY A 34 -28.37 -0.08 24.47
C GLY A 34 -28.02 -0.12 22.97
N TRP A 35 -27.02 -0.91 22.60
CA TRP A 35 -26.56 -1.07 21.22
C TRP A 35 -27.38 -2.13 20.49
N HIS A 36 -27.62 -1.89 19.20
CA HIS A 36 -28.20 -2.92 18.33
C HIS A 36 -27.19 -4.04 18.08
N ALA A 37 -27.72 -5.25 17.80
CA ALA A 37 -26.93 -6.45 17.59
C ALA A 37 -25.81 -6.27 16.54
N GLY A 38 -24.61 -6.71 16.89
CA GLY A 38 -23.42 -6.64 16.03
C GLY A 38 -22.80 -5.24 15.89
N LYS A 39 -23.22 -4.26 16.70
CA LYS A 39 -22.49 -2.98 16.81
C LYS A 39 -21.14 -3.19 17.49
N LEU A 40 -21.09 -3.99 18.57
CA LEU A 40 -19.85 -4.25 19.29
C LEU A 40 -18.84 -4.94 18.40
N SER A 41 -19.25 -5.98 17.67
CA SER A 41 -18.39 -6.66 16.70
C SER A 41 -17.79 -5.67 15.68
N ARG A 42 -18.58 -4.72 15.17
CA ARG A 42 -18.06 -3.69 14.25
C ARG A 42 -17.10 -2.70 14.92
N VAL A 43 -17.30 -2.37 16.20
CA VAL A 43 -16.38 -1.53 16.96
C VAL A 43 -15.07 -2.27 17.22
N GLU A 44 -15.14 -3.52 17.69
CA GLU A 44 -13.98 -4.39 17.97
C GLU A 44 -13.17 -4.72 16.71
N ASN A 45 -13.83 -4.79 15.55
CA ASN A 45 -13.17 -4.98 14.25
C ASN A 45 -12.72 -3.67 13.58
N GLY A 46 -12.81 -2.53 14.28
CA GLY A 46 -12.41 -1.21 13.79
C GLY A 46 -13.29 -0.62 12.68
N GLY A 47 -14.42 -1.26 12.36
CA GLY A 47 -15.36 -0.84 11.32
C GLY A 47 -16.36 0.24 11.77
N ARG A 48 -16.45 0.53 13.07
CA ARG A 48 -17.33 1.58 13.60
C ARG A 48 -16.67 2.35 14.74
N LYS A 49 -16.93 3.67 14.78
CA LYS A 49 -16.48 4.54 15.87
C LYS A 49 -17.37 4.35 17.10
N ALA A 50 -16.77 4.44 18.28
CA ALA A 50 -17.47 4.56 19.56
C ALA A 50 -17.33 6.00 20.09
N ALA A 51 -18.42 6.54 20.62
CA ALA A 51 -18.45 7.86 21.26
C ALA A 51 -17.59 7.85 22.54
N LYS A 52 -17.16 9.03 23.00
CA LYS A 52 -16.37 9.15 24.22
C LYS A 52 -17.11 8.56 25.43
N THR A 53 -18.38 8.90 25.59
CA THR A 53 -19.24 8.39 26.67
C THR A 53 -19.43 6.87 26.62
N GLU A 54 -19.57 6.30 25.42
CA GLU A 54 -19.63 4.85 25.23
C GLU A 54 -18.33 4.16 25.66
N LEU A 55 -17.17 4.74 25.31
CA LEU A 55 -15.87 4.21 25.74
C LEU A 55 -15.67 4.31 27.25
N GLU A 56 -16.08 5.40 27.88
CA GLU A 56 -16.03 5.54 29.35
C GLU A 56 -16.91 4.48 30.03
N THR A 57 -18.08 4.18 29.47
CA THR A 57 -18.92 3.06 29.93
C THR A 57 -18.24 1.72 29.73
N LEU A 58 -17.62 1.46 28.58
CA LEU A 58 -16.88 0.23 28.31
C LEU A 58 -15.70 0.04 29.26
N VAL A 59 -14.94 1.10 29.56
CA VAL A 59 -13.84 1.09 30.54
C VAL A 59 -14.34 0.62 31.92
N ARG A 60 -15.48 1.17 32.38
CA ARG A 60 -16.10 0.75 33.64
C ARG A 60 -16.63 -0.68 33.59
N LEU A 61 -17.39 -1.01 32.53
CA LEU A 61 -18.04 -2.30 32.36
C LEU A 61 -17.03 -3.45 32.28
N TYR A 62 -15.89 -3.22 31.62
CA TYR A 62 -14.84 -4.23 31.48
C TYR A 62 -13.91 -4.29 32.71
N GLY A 63 -14.12 -3.43 33.71
CA GLY A 63 -13.27 -3.36 34.90
C GLY A 63 -11.82 -3.01 34.58
N ILE A 64 -11.58 -2.16 33.57
CA ILE A 64 -10.23 -1.75 33.19
C ILE A 64 -9.64 -0.94 34.35
N PRO A 65 -8.44 -1.30 34.86
CA PRO A 65 -7.80 -0.57 35.95
C PRO A 65 -7.64 0.92 35.62
N PRO A 66 -7.87 1.81 36.60
CA PRO A 66 -7.58 3.23 36.41
C PRO A 66 -6.07 3.44 36.23
N GLY A 67 -5.71 4.42 35.40
CA GLY A 67 -4.32 4.71 35.03
C GLY A 67 -4.05 4.42 33.56
N ARG A 68 -2.86 3.88 33.26
CA ARG A 68 -2.31 3.77 31.90
C ARG A 68 -3.29 3.10 30.92
N GLU A 69 -3.93 2.01 31.32
CA GLU A 69 -4.77 1.19 30.44
C GLU A 69 -6.11 1.87 30.12
N ALA A 70 -6.78 2.46 31.10
CA ALA A 70 -8.01 3.23 30.88
C ALA A 70 -7.74 4.50 30.06
N GLU A 71 -6.65 5.22 30.37
CA GLU A 71 -6.22 6.40 29.62
C GLU A 71 -5.91 6.06 28.16
N GLN A 72 -5.27 4.92 27.92
CA GLN A 72 -4.96 4.43 26.58
C GLN A 72 -6.22 4.14 25.75
N VAL A 73 -7.24 3.48 26.33
CA VAL A 73 -8.52 3.25 25.63
C VAL A 73 -9.15 4.58 25.20
N LEU A 74 -9.16 5.57 26.09
CA LEU A 74 -9.75 6.88 25.81
C LEU A 74 -8.94 7.68 24.79
N ALA A 75 -7.60 7.61 24.86
CA ALA A 75 -6.69 8.26 23.93
C ALA A 75 -6.83 7.66 22.51
N LEU A 76 -6.78 6.33 22.38
CA LEU A 76 -7.03 5.64 21.12
C LEU A 76 -8.44 5.94 20.60
N GLY A 77 -9.43 6.00 21.49
CA GLY A 77 -10.78 6.46 21.17
C GLY A 77 -10.84 7.83 20.54
N ALA A 78 -10.08 8.80 21.08
CA ALA A 78 -10.01 10.15 20.54
C ALA A 78 -9.36 10.16 19.15
N LEU A 79 -8.26 9.44 18.97
CA LEU A 79 -7.56 9.31 17.69
C LEU A 79 -8.43 8.59 16.64
N ALA A 80 -9.08 7.49 17.01
CA ALA A 80 -10.00 6.72 16.17
C ALA A 80 -11.21 7.55 15.68
N ARG A 81 -11.60 8.59 16.43
CA ARG A 81 -12.68 9.50 16.06
C ARG A 81 -12.24 10.62 15.12
N LYS A 82 -10.95 10.99 15.06
CA LYS A 82 -10.46 12.01 14.13
C LYS A 82 -10.86 11.63 12.70
N ASN A 83 -11.48 12.59 11.99
CA ASN A 83 -11.80 12.44 10.59
C ASN A 83 -10.56 12.86 9.79
N GLU A 84 -9.89 11.88 9.19
CA GLU A 84 -8.98 12.20 8.08
C GLU A 84 -9.82 12.46 6.84
N ALA A 85 -9.38 13.43 6.02
CA ALA A 85 -9.95 13.59 4.70
C ALA A 85 -9.77 12.28 3.92
N PRO A 86 -10.83 11.75 3.29
CA PRO A 86 -10.72 10.54 2.49
C PRO A 86 -9.69 10.76 1.38
N ALA A 87 -8.93 9.72 1.06
CA ALA A 87 -7.98 9.79 -0.06
C ALA A 87 -8.76 9.79 -1.37
N ARG A 88 -8.24 10.39 -2.44
CA ARG A 88 -8.85 10.27 -3.77
C ARG A 88 -8.50 8.92 -4.42
N VAL A 89 -9.06 7.85 -3.87
CA VAL A 89 -8.92 6.46 -4.32
C VAL A 89 -10.29 5.79 -4.31
N ALA A 90 -10.39 4.63 -4.97
CA ALA A 90 -11.61 3.83 -4.90
C ALA A 90 -11.96 3.49 -3.44
N ASP A 91 -13.25 3.38 -3.13
CA ASP A 91 -13.73 3.16 -1.76
C ASP A 91 -13.10 1.94 -1.09
N PHE A 92 -12.84 0.88 -1.86
CA PHE A 92 -12.18 -0.33 -1.37
C PHE A 92 -10.71 -0.11 -0.98
N ALA A 93 -10.01 0.88 -1.56
CA ALA A 93 -8.59 1.18 -1.32
C ALA A 93 -8.36 2.19 -0.18
N GLN A 94 -9.43 2.76 0.38
CA GLN A 94 -9.31 3.78 1.43
C GLN A 94 -8.68 3.23 2.72
N THR A 95 -9.01 2.00 3.11
CA THR A 95 -8.42 1.33 4.27
C THR A 95 -6.92 1.11 4.05
N TYR A 96 -6.53 0.65 2.85
CA TYR A 96 -5.13 0.50 2.46
C TYR A 96 -4.36 1.82 2.61
N VAL A 97 -4.86 2.92 2.05
CA VAL A 97 -4.19 4.23 2.17
C VAL A 97 -4.12 4.71 3.63
N ALA A 98 -5.15 4.47 4.43
CA ALA A 98 -5.16 4.85 5.84
C ALA A 98 -4.12 4.06 6.66
N LEU A 99 -3.95 2.77 6.38
CA LEU A 99 -2.92 1.94 7.00
C LEU A 99 -1.53 2.30 6.51
N LEU A 100 -1.35 2.52 5.20
CA LEU A 100 -0.09 2.92 4.59
C LEU A 100 0.51 4.18 5.24
N ARG A 101 -0.34 5.18 5.56
CA ARG A 101 0.09 6.41 6.25
C ARG A 101 0.70 6.16 7.63
N GLN A 102 0.27 5.08 8.30
CA GLN A 102 0.69 4.71 9.64
C GLN A 102 1.72 3.57 9.64
N ALA A 103 1.97 2.94 8.48
CA ALA A 103 2.88 1.82 8.36
C ALA A 103 4.33 2.24 8.63
N ASP A 104 5.10 1.35 9.25
CA ASP A 104 6.55 1.43 9.35
C ASP A 104 7.25 0.51 8.36
N GLU A 105 6.54 -0.51 7.85
CA GLU A 105 7.05 -1.42 6.84
C GLU A 105 5.99 -1.75 5.78
N VAL A 106 6.42 -1.77 4.52
CA VAL A 106 5.64 -2.24 3.36
C VAL A 106 6.47 -3.22 2.55
N SER A 107 5.89 -4.40 2.30
CA SER A 107 6.42 -5.37 1.34
C SER A 107 5.47 -5.48 0.16
N TYR A 108 5.99 -5.27 -1.05
CA TYR A 108 5.21 -5.22 -2.28
C TYR A 108 5.74 -6.25 -3.28
N TYR A 109 4.83 -7.07 -3.79
CA TYR A 109 5.09 -7.92 -4.93
C TYR A 109 4.06 -7.70 -6.03
N ASP A 110 4.53 -7.53 -7.25
CA ASP A 110 3.70 -7.58 -8.45
C ASP A 110 4.54 -7.99 -9.66
N THR A 111 3.92 -8.66 -10.63
CA THR A 111 4.61 -9.13 -11.84
C THR A 111 4.85 -8.00 -12.83
N GLU A 112 3.96 -7.01 -12.89
CA GLU A 112 3.92 -6.01 -13.96
C GLU A 112 3.82 -4.57 -13.48
N LEU A 113 3.23 -4.33 -12.32
CA LEU A 113 2.94 -2.99 -11.86
C LEU A 113 4.00 -2.49 -10.88
N VAL A 114 4.57 -1.32 -11.15
CA VAL A 114 5.38 -0.58 -10.17
C VAL A 114 4.45 -0.01 -9.10
N PRO A 115 4.72 -0.16 -7.79
CA PRO A 115 3.82 0.33 -6.75
C PRO A 115 3.74 1.85 -6.77
N ALA A 116 2.58 2.39 -6.39
CA ALA A 116 2.33 3.83 -6.34
C ALA A 116 3.39 4.66 -5.57
N LEU A 117 4.03 4.04 -4.56
CA LEU A 117 5.10 4.65 -3.78
C LEU A 117 6.42 4.83 -4.55
N ALA A 118 6.59 4.11 -5.66
CA ALA A 118 7.79 4.10 -6.47
C ALA A 118 7.54 4.57 -7.91
N GLN A 119 6.38 5.20 -8.18
CA GLN A 119 6.04 5.70 -9.51
C GLN A 119 6.51 7.15 -9.70
N THR A 120 6.95 7.51 -10.90
CA THR A 120 7.12 8.93 -11.26
C THR A 120 5.76 9.61 -11.42
N GLU A 121 5.75 10.94 -11.44
CA GLU A 121 4.53 11.71 -11.69
C GLU A 121 3.94 11.37 -13.08
N GLN A 122 4.79 11.24 -14.09
CA GLN A 122 4.39 10.91 -15.46
C GLN A 122 3.77 9.51 -15.53
N THR A 123 4.37 8.50 -14.89
CA THR A 123 3.81 7.15 -14.82
C THR A 123 2.48 7.15 -14.06
N ALA A 124 2.42 7.81 -12.91
CA ALA A 124 1.20 7.91 -12.11
C ALA A 124 0.05 8.54 -12.91
N ARG A 125 0.33 9.63 -13.61
CA ARG A 125 -0.62 10.35 -14.48
C ARG A 125 -1.13 9.47 -15.60
N ALA A 126 -0.25 8.73 -16.25
CA ALA A 126 -0.64 7.84 -17.35
C ALA A 126 -1.51 6.67 -16.88
N ILE A 127 -1.21 6.06 -15.72
CA ILE A 127 -2.03 5.00 -15.12
C ILE A 127 -3.40 5.52 -14.66
N LEU A 128 -3.45 6.77 -14.16
CA LEU A 128 -4.68 7.37 -13.60
C LEU A 128 -5.54 8.10 -14.64
N LYS A 129 -5.03 8.30 -15.86
CA LYS A 129 -5.66 9.07 -16.95
C LYS A 129 -7.15 8.79 -17.21
N PRO A 130 -7.70 7.57 -17.10
CA PRO A 130 -9.14 7.39 -17.32
C PRO A 130 -10.05 8.09 -16.29
N HIS A 131 -9.51 8.83 -15.30
CA HIS A 131 -10.27 9.43 -14.22
C HIS A 131 -10.45 10.96 -14.35
N PRO A 132 -11.64 11.52 -14.12
CA PRO A 132 -11.89 12.98 -14.19
C PRO A 132 -10.98 13.82 -13.28
N ASP A 133 -10.68 13.33 -12.08
CA ASP A 133 -9.81 14.01 -11.09
C ASP A 133 -8.31 13.61 -11.17
N VAL A 134 -7.79 13.35 -12.37
CA VAL A 134 -6.42 12.79 -12.54
C VAL A 134 -5.35 13.62 -11.81
N GLU A 135 -5.35 14.95 -11.94
CA GLU A 135 -4.34 15.83 -11.31
C GLU A 135 -4.32 15.69 -9.80
N GLN A 136 -5.49 15.71 -9.16
CA GLN A 136 -5.58 15.63 -7.71
C GLN A 136 -5.19 14.24 -7.20
N ARG A 137 -5.50 13.18 -7.97
CA ARG A 137 -5.09 11.81 -7.64
C ARG A 137 -3.58 11.61 -7.78
N VAL A 138 -2.97 12.20 -8.82
CA VAL A 138 -1.52 12.22 -9.03
C VAL A 138 -0.85 12.98 -7.88
N ALA A 139 -1.31 14.20 -7.56
CA ALA A 139 -0.77 14.98 -6.46
C ALA A 139 -0.87 14.25 -5.11
N ASP A 140 -1.99 13.57 -4.84
CA ASP A 140 -2.13 12.74 -3.64
C ASP A 140 -1.17 11.53 -3.66
N ARG A 141 -0.92 10.93 -4.83
CA ARG A 141 0.03 9.81 -4.98
C ARG A 141 1.47 10.29 -4.74
N MET A 142 1.89 11.40 -5.33
CA MET A 142 3.21 11.99 -5.10
C MET A 142 3.40 12.39 -3.64
N ARG A 143 2.38 12.98 -3.00
CA ARG A 143 2.44 13.33 -1.56
C ARG A 143 2.67 12.10 -0.68
N ARG A 144 2.15 10.92 -1.04
CA ARG A 144 2.38 9.67 -0.28
C ARG A 144 3.84 9.20 -0.33
N GLN A 145 4.61 9.57 -1.34
CA GLN A 145 6.02 9.19 -1.40
C GLN A 145 6.88 9.85 -0.33
N SER A 146 6.41 10.96 0.25
CA SER A 146 7.04 11.57 1.43
C SER A 146 7.13 10.62 2.64
N LEU A 147 6.39 9.50 2.64
CA LEU A 147 6.53 8.44 3.65
C LEU A 147 7.93 7.81 3.64
N LEU A 148 8.61 7.81 2.50
CA LEU A 148 9.96 7.24 2.36
C LEU A 148 11.07 8.14 2.91
N THR A 149 10.77 9.43 3.13
CA THR A 149 11.75 10.46 3.53
C THR A 149 11.36 11.23 4.79
N ARG A 150 10.27 10.82 5.47
CA ARG A 150 9.86 11.38 6.76
C ARG A 150 10.88 11.00 7.87
N PRO A 151 10.85 11.66 9.05
CA PRO A 151 11.83 11.43 10.11
C PRO A 151 11.96 9.96 10.56
N GLU A 152 10.85 9.24 10.65
CA GLU A 152 10.78 7.79 10.87
C GLU A 152 10.40 7.13 9.53
N PRO A 153 11.36 6.95 8.59
CA PRO A 153 11.05 6.61 7.22
C PRO A 153 10.37 5.23 7.13
N LEU A 154 9.43 5.10 6.20
CA LEU A 154 8.82 3.82 5.87
C LEU A 154 9.87 2.88 5.26
N GLU A 155 10.03 1.68 5.82
CA GLU A 155 10.78 0.61 5.18
C GLU A 155 9.98 0.03 4.01
N LEU A 156 10.54 0.09 2.80
CA LEU A 156 9.89 -0.34 1.58
C LEU A 156 10.70 -1.46 0.92
N ARG A 157 10.13 -2.67 0.89
CA ARG A 157 10.67 -3.83 0.19
C ARG A 157 9.83 -4.11 -1.06
N ILE A 158 10.45 -4.11 -2.22
CA ILE A 158 9.81 -4.37 -3.51
C ILE A 158 10.45 -5.59 -4.16
N VAL A 159 9.64 -6.58 -4.51
CA VAL A 159 9.99 -7.59 -5.50
C VAL A 159 9.14 -7.34 -6.75
N LEU A 160 9.78 -6.92 -7.83
CA LEU A 160 9.10 -6.56 -9.07
C LEU A 160 9.39 -7.61 -10.15
N GLY A 161 8.37 -8.15 -10.79
CA GLY A 161 8.56 -9.05 -11.93
C GLY A 161 9.32 -8.36 -13.07
N GLU A 162 10.18 -9.10 -13.76
CA GLU A 162 10.93 -8.61 -14.92
C GLU A 162 10.01 -8.01 -16.01
N ALA A 163 8.77 -8.51 -16.14
CA ALA A 163 7.78 -7.97 -17.07
C ALA A 163 7.47 -6.48 -16.84
N ALA A 164 7.53 -5.98 -15.60
CA ALA A 164 7.29 -4.57 -15.29
C ALA A 164 8.30 -3.63 -15.95
N LEU A 165 9.50 -4.14 -16.30
CA LEU A 165 10.54 -3.36 -16.99
C LEU A 165 10.21 -3.14 -18.48
N PHE A 166 9.17 -3.79 -19.01
CA PHE A 166 8.79 -3.77 -20.42
C PHE A 166 7.37 -3.24 -20.65
N ARG A 167 6.66 -2.81 -19.59
CA ARG A 167 5.30 -2.26 -19.71
C ARG A 167 5.35 -0.80 -20.12
N GLU A 168 5.50 -0.58 -21.41
CA GLU A 168 5.40 0.74 -22.04
C GLU A 168 3.96 1.22 -22.06
N LEU A 169 3.76 2.52 -21.83
CA LEU A 169 2.47 3.15 -22.02
C LEU A 169 2.23 3.36 -23.51
N ALA A 170 1.01 3.08 -23.97
CA ALA A 170 0.64 3.31 -25.35
C ALA A 170 0.80 4.80 -25.70
N THR A 171 1.52 5.06 -26.79
CA THR A 171 1.69 6.41 -27.34
C THR A 171 0.33 7.01 -27.70
N SER A 172 0.09 8.24 -27.28
CA SER A 172 -1.15 8.98 -27.58
C SER A 172 -0.82 10.44 -27.92
N ALA A 173 -1.78 11.18 -28.49
CA ALA A 173 -1.60 12.61 -28.79
C ALA A 173 -1.16 13.45 -27.57
N GLU A 174 -1.48 12.99 -26.36
CA GLU A 174 -1.12 13.64 -25.09
C GLU A 174 0.10 12.98 -24.42
N ASN A 175 0.55 11.83 -24.92
CA ASN A 175 1.72 11.11 -24.42
C ASN A 175 2.51 10.56 -25.62
N PRO A 176 3.26 11.43 -26.32
CA PRO A 176 3.94 11.06 -27.55
C PRO A 176 5.14 10.11 -27.33
N SER A 177 5.55 9.86 -26.09
CA SER A 177 6.76 9.08 -25.79
C SER A 177 6.57 8.15 -24.58
N GLY A 178 5.82 7.07 -24.76
CA GLY A 178 5.66 6.02 -23.75
C GLY A 178 7.00 5.40 -23.30
N VAL A 179 7.95 5.30 -24.23
CA VAL A 179 9.35 4.88 -24.00
C VAL A 179 10.06 5.83 -23.03
N GLU A 180 9.94 7.14 -23.20
CA GLU A 180 10.56 8.11 -22.29
C GLU A 180 9.97 8.03 -20.87
N ILE A 181 8.65 7.79 -20.74
CA ILE A 181 8.03 7.60 -19.42
C ILE A 181 8.56 6.33 -18.76
N LEU A 182 8.61 5.20 -19.48
CA LEU A 182 9.15 3.97 -18.93
C LEU A 182 10.62 4.15 -18.53
N ARG A 183 11.43 4.78 -19.39
CA ARG A 183 12.84 5.06 -19.07
C ARG A 183 12.97 5.87 -17.78
N GLY A 184 12.26 6.98 -17.65
CA GLY A 184 12.26 7.81 -16.44
C GLY A 184 11.74 7.05 -15.22
N GLN A 185 10.79 6.13 -15.40
CA GLN A 185 10.33 5.24 -14.34
C GLN A 185 11.43 4.28 -13.86
N LEU A 186 12.20 3.68 -14.77
CA LEU A 186 13.30 2.78 -14.40
C LEU A 186 14.47 3.53 -13.77
N GLU A 187 14.79 4.73 -14.26
CA GLU A 187 15.78 5.63 -13.64
C GLU A 187 15.38 5.97 -12.20
N HIS A 188 14.11 6.31 -11.98
CA HIS A 188 13.57 6.61 -10.66
C HIS A 188 13.64 5.40 -9.70
N LEU A 189 13.45 4.17 -10.17
CA LEU A 189 13.64 2.98 -9.34
C LEU A 189 15.10 2.84 -8.88
N ILE A 190 16.07 3.14 -9.74
CA ILE A 190 17.49 3.12 -9.37
C ILE A 190 17.76 4.19 -8.31
N GLU A 191 17.23 5.40 -8.49
CA GLU A 191 17.37 6.49 -7.51
C GLU A 191 16.76 6.13 -6.16
N LEU A 192 15.53 5.60 -6.13
CA LEU A 192 14.88 5.17 -4.90
C LEU A 192 15.65 4.06 -4.18
N GLY A 193 16.25 3.14 -4.93
CA GLY A 193 17.10 2.08 -4.38
C GLY A 193 18.37 2.59 -3.69
N THR A 194 18.70 3.89 -3.80
CA THR A 194 19.81 4.49 -3.04
C THR A 194 19.41 4.86 -1.60
N LEU A 195 18.12 4.91 -1.29
CA LEU A 195 17.64 5.21 0.06
C LEU A 195 17.91 4.04 1.01
N PRO A 196 18.39 4.29 2.24
CA PRO A 196 18.77 3.22 3.17
C PRO A 196 17.60 2.32 3.58
N ASN A 197 16.38 2.84 3.54
CA ASN A 197 15.11 2.20 3.89
C ASN A 197 14.35 1.60 2.69
N VAL A 198 14.93 1.61 1.48
CA VAL A 198 14.30 1.06 0.28
C VAL A 198 15.12 -0.11 -0.26
N ARG A 199 14.43 -1.20 -0.61
CA ARG A 199 15.01 -2.41 -1.21
C ARG A 199 14.20 -2.77 -2.44
N ILE A 200 14.86 -2.84 -3.60
CA ILE A 200 14.20 -3.16 -4.87
C ILE A 200 14.93 -4.33 -5.50
N GLN A 201 14.20 -5.43 -5.68
CA GLN A 201 14.68 -6.64 -6.33
C GLN A 201 13.83 -6.92 -7.57
N VAL A 202 14.48 -7.35 -8.65
CA VAL A 202 13.80 -7.80 -9.88
C VAL A 202 13.71 -9.32 -9.87
N LEU A 203 12.50 -9.87 -9.97
CA LEU A 203 12.24 -11.29 -10.14
C LEU A 203 12.35 -11.64 -11.63
N PRO A 204 13.43 -12.32 -12.06
CA PRO A 204 13.67 -12.57 -13.47
C PRO A 204 12.76 -13.69 -14.01
N PHE A 205 12.46 -13.69 -15.30
CA PHE A 205 11.64 -14.75 -15.93
C PHE A 205 12.21 -16.16 -15.69
N LYS A 206 13.54 -16.28 -15.58
CA LYS A 206 14.24 -17.55 -15.27
C LYS A 206 13.90 -18.12 -13.89
N ALA A 207 13.30 -17.35 -12.99
CA ALA A 207 12.83 -17.84 -11.70
C ALA A 207 11.71 -18.89 -11.87
N GLY A 208 11.01 -18.89 -13.01
CA GLY A 208 10.00 -19.89 -13.34
C GLY A 208 8.73 -19.76 -12.50
N PHE A 209 8.00 -20.87 -12.37
CA PHE A 209 6.79 -20.91 -11.55
C PHE A 209 7.11 -20.74 -10.07
N HIS A 210 6.35 -19.89 -9.39
CA HIS A 210 6.44 -19.64 -7.95
C HIS A 210 5.02 -19.47 -7.37
N ARG A 211 4.89 -19.53 -6.04
CA ARG A 211 3.57 -19.58 -5.37
C ARG A 211 2.65 -18.38 -5.60
N SER A 212 3.22 -17.21 -5.91
CA SER A 212 2.46 -15.96 -6.16
C SER A 212 2.25 -15.62 -7.64
N LEU A 213 2.47 -16.56 -8.58
CA LEU A 213 2.34 -16.25 -10.00
C LEU A 213 0.90 -15.81 -10.33
N GLY A 214 0.76 -14.61 -10.89
CA GLY A 214 -0.55 -14.02 -11.23
C GLY A 214 -1.29 -13.33 -10.09
N VAL A 215 -0.72 -13.30 -8.87
CA VAL A 215 -1.32 -12.60 -7.72
C VAL A 215 -0.30 -11.63 -7.15
N GLY A 216 -0.51 -10.33 -7.39
CA GLY A 216 0.21 -9.26 -6.71
C GLY A 216 -0.38 -8.99 -5.32
N PHE A 217 0.44 -8.57 -4.37
CA PHE A 217 -0.01 -8.26 -3.02
C PHE A 217 0.88 -7.22 -2.35
N THR A 218 0.31 -6.54 -1.34
CA THR A 218 1.03 -5.62 -0.47
C THR A 218 0.85 -6.03 0.99
N MET A 219 1.94 -6.35 1.68
CA MET A 219 1.94 -6.51 3.13
C MET A 219 2.21 -5.17 3.79
N LEU A 220 1.41 -4.84 4.80
CA LEU A 220 1.51 -3.63 5.60
C LEU A 220 1.76 -4.01 7.04
N ARG A 221 2.80 -3.44 7.64
CA ARG A 221 3.05 -3.50 9.08
C ARG A 221 2.84 -2.11 9.67
N VAL A 222 1.98 -2.01 10.66
CA VAL A 222 1.76 -0.78 11.42
C VAL A 222 2.19 -1.02 12.86
N PRO A 223 3.08 -0.20 13.43
CA PRO A 223 3.53 -0.37 14.81
C PRO A 223 2.35 -0.19 15.77
N SER A 224 2.35 -0.98 16.84
CA SER A 224 1.37 -0.84 17.91
C SER A 224 1.83 0.22 18.90
N SER A 225 0.91 1.07 19.39
CA SER A 225 1.23 2.08 20.40
C SER A 225 1.23 1.53 21.83
N ASP A 226 0.84 0.26 22.00
CA ASP A 226 0.60 -0.38 23.29
C ASP A 226 1.59 -1.51 23.65
N ASP A 227 2.77 -1.54 23.01
CA ASP A 227 3.77 -2.61 23.13
C ASP A 227 3.23 -4.02 22.79
N LYS A 228 2.04 -4.13 22.18
CA LYS A 228 1.54 -5.40 21.63
C LYS A 228 2.05 -5.65 20.22
N SER A 229 1.72 -6.83 19.70
CA SER A 229 2.02 -7.22 18.33
C SER A 229 1.51 -6.17 17.32
N PRO A 230 2.30 -5.85 16.28
CA PRO A 230 1.92 -4.89 15.26
C PRO A 230 0.59 -5.27 14.59
N ILE A 231 0.01 -4.29 13.89
CA ILE A 231 -1.10 -4.55 12.99
C ILE A 231 -0.51 -4.92 11.64
N GLU A 232 -0.62 -6.21 11.30
CA GLU A 232 -0.18 -6.74 10.01
C GLU A 232 -1.39 -6.99 9.11
N ARG A 233 -1.31 -6.57 7.85
CA ARG A 233 -2.37 -6.77 6.85
C ARG A 233 -1.77 -7.13 5.51
N VAL A 234 -2.42 -8.03 4.78
CA VAL A 234 -2.17 -8.20 3.35
C VAL A 234 -3.32 -7.56 2.59
N TYR A 235 -2.96 -6.73 1.62
CA TYR A 235 -3.88 -6.08 0.69
C TYR A 235 -3.66 -6.65 -0.71
N ILE A 236 -4.74 -7.15 -1.29
CA ILE A 236 -4.79 -7.61 -2.69
C ILE A 236 -5.81 -6.74 -3.39
N GLU A 237 -5.35 -6.02 -4.41
CA GLU A 237 -6.18 -5.12 -5.20
C GLU A 237 -6.84 -5.91 -6.34
N GLY A 238 -8.17 -5.91 -6.36
CA GLY A 238 -8.95 -6.36 -7.50
C GLY A 238 -9.34 -5.17 -8.39
N ILE A 239 -10.04 -5.46 -9.49
CA ILE A 239 -10.48 -4.41 -10.44
C ILE A 239 -11.55 -3.51 -9.81
N THR A 240 -12.47 -4.10 -9.04
CA THR A 240 -13.64 -3.42 -8.45
C THR A 240 -13.70 -3.53 -6.93
N ASP A 241 -12.79 -4.29 -6.33
CA ASP A 241 -12.73 -4.57 -4.90
C ASP A 241 -11.29 -4.65 -4.40
N GLY A 242 -11.14 -4.89 -3.10
CA GLY A 242 -9.86 -5.09 -2.47
C GLY A 242 -10.03 -6.02 -1.29
N THR A 243 -9.17 -7.03 -1.22
CA THR A 243 -9.17 -8.03 -0.14
C THR A 243 -8.19 -7.61 0.95
N TYR A 244 -8.64 -7.67 2.20
CA TYR A 244 -7.85 -7.34 3.39
C TYR A 244 -7.72 -8.55 4.30
N ILE A 245 -6.60 -9.24 4.18
CA ILE A 245 -6.27 -10.40 5.00
C ILE A 245 -5.68 -9.89 6.32
N HIS A 246 -6.18 -10.48 7.40
CA HIS A 246 -5.79 -10.15 8.77
C HIS A 246 -5.74 -11.37 9.68
N ASP A 247 -5.99 -12.56 9.14
CA ASP A 247 -5.81 -13.82 9.85
C ASP A 247 -4.29 -14.07 10.04
N PRO A 248 -3.82 -14.33 11.27
CA PRO A 248 -2.40 -14.52 11.52
C PRO A 248 -1.77 -15.69 10.74
N ALA A 249 -2.50 -16.79 10.54
CA ALA A 249 -1.96 -17.95 9.81
C ALA A 249 -1.81 -17.64 8.32
N GLU A 250 -2.78 -16.90 7.75
CA GLU A 250 -2.66 -16.43 6.37
C GLU A 250 -1.53 -15.40 6.22
N ILE A 251 -1.37 -14.46 7.16
CA ILE A 251 -0.26 -13.48 7.12
C ILE A 251 1.11 -14.17 7.09
N VAL A 252 1.29 -15.23 7.89
CA VAL A 252 2.53 -16.02 7.90
C VAL A 252 2.79 -16.66 6.54
N GLU A 253 1.75 -17.19 5.87
CA GLU A 253 1.91 -17.76 4.52
C GLU A 253 2.35 -16.69 3.51
N TYR A 254 1.80 -15.46 3.56
CA TYR A 254 2.25 -14.38 2.69
C TYR A 254 3.68 -13.93 2.99
N ASP A 255 4.11 -13.91 4.24
CA ASP A 255 5.49 -13.62 4.62
C ASP A 255 6.46 -14.66 4.06
N ASP A 256 6.12 -15.95 4.20
CA ASP A 256 6.88 -17.06 3.65
C ASP A 256 6.99 -17.00 2.11
N ILE A 257 5.89 -16.64 1.44
CA ILE A 257 5.85 -16.42 -0.01
C ILE A 257 6.72 -15.23 -0.39
N PHE A 258 6.63 -14.11 0.33
CA PHE A 258 7.46 -12.93 0.06
C PHE A 258 8.94 -13.24 0.24
N GLY A 259 9.32 -13.96 1.30
CA GLY A 259 10.69 -14.42 1.53
C GLY A 259 11.19 -15.36 0.43
N GLU A 260 10.35 -16.23 -0.13
CA GLU A 260 10.69 -17.05 -1.31
C GLU A 260 10.93 -16.19 -2.54
N LEU A 261 10.04 -15.24 -2.83
CA LEU A 261 10.18 -14.31 -3.94
C LEU A 261 11.49 -13.52 -3.85
N GLN A 262 11.87 -13.05 -2.65
CA GLN A 262 13.14 -12.36 -2.43
C GLN A 262 14.37 -13.26 -2.70
N ARG A 263 14.29 -14.56 -2.36
CA ARG A 263 15.38 -15.53 -2.63
C ARG A 263 15.51 -15.87 -4.13
N LEU A 264 14.39 -15.87 -4.85
CA LEU A 264 14.37 -16.14 -6.30
C LEU A 264 14.72 -14.92 -7.14
N ALA A 265 14.47 -13.72 -6.60
CA ALA A 265 14.80 -12.47 -7.25
C ALA A 265 16.31 -12.24 -7.32
N LEU A 266 16.72 -11.38 -8.25
CA LEU A 266 18.07 -10.84 -8.29
C LEU A 266 18.37 -10.09 -7.00
N ASP A 267 19.63 -10.07 -6.57
CA ASP A 267 20.05 -9.14 -5.51
C ASP A 267 19.90 -7.68 -5.98
N GLU A 268 20.03 -6.72 -5.07
CA GLU A 268 19.81 -5.31 -5.37
C GLU A 268 20.78 -4.77 -6.44
N ALA A 269 22.05 -5.19 -6.41
CA ALA A 269 23.05 -4.74 -7.37
C ALA A 269 22.78 -5.31 -8.78
N GLN A 270 22.41 -6.59 -8.86
CA GLN A 270 21.99 -7.25 -10.09
C GLN A 270 20.70 -6.65 -10.64
N SER A 271 19.77 -6.27 -9.76
CA SER A 271 18.53 -5.58 -10.10
C SER A 271 18.80 -4.20 -10.71
N VAL A 272 19.71 -3.42 -10.13
CA VAL A 272 20.17 -2.15 -10.73
C VAL A 272 20.81 -2.38 -12.10
N ASN A 273 21.59 -3.45 -12.27
CA ASN A 273 22.23 -3.75 -13.56
C ASN A 273 21.23 -4.10 -14.66
N ILE A 274 20.17 -4.88 -14.36
CA ILE A 274 19.14 -5.18 -15.36
C ILE A 274 18.29 -3.94 -15.70
N LEU A 275 17.99 -3.09 -14.71
CA LEU A 275 17.33 -1.80 -14.93
C LEU A 275 18.16 -0.90 -15.87
N ARG A 276 19.45 -0.74 -15.60
CA ARG A 276 20.39 0.03 -16.46
C ARG A 276 20.45 -0.53 -17.88
N ARG A 277 20.49 -1.85 -18.02
CA ARG A 277 20.48 -2.49 -19.34
C ARG A 277 19.21 -2.17 -20.11
N ARG A 278 18.04 -2.22 -19.47
CA ARG A 278 16.78 -1.87 -20.15
C ARG A 278 16.72 -0.39 -20.50
N ILE A 279 17.19 0.50 -19.62
CA ILE A 279 17.29 1.95 -19.90
C ILE A 279 18.15 2.21 -21.14
N GLN A 280 19.29 1.52 -21.27
CA GLN A 280 20.15 1.64 -22.45
C GLN A 280 19.41 1.20 -23.72
N GLN A 281 18.76 0.04 -23.70
CA GLN A 281 17.97 -0.46 -24.84
C GLN A 281 16.87 0.52 -25.27
N LEU A 282 16.12 1.09 -24.31
CA LEU A 282 15.08 2.09 -24.58
C LEU A 282 15.66 3.37 -25.23
N THR A 283 16.90 3.72 -24.89
CA THR A 283 17.59 4.89 -25.48
C THR A 283 17.95 4.62 -26.94
N GLU A 284 18.51 3.43 -27.21
CA GLU A 284 18.85 2.98 -28.57
C GLU A 284 17.59 2.86 -29.46
N GLU A 285 16.51 2.28 -28.95
CA GLU A 285 15.21 2.15 -29.64
C GLU A 285 14.58 3.53 -29.99
N SER A 286 14.71 4.52 -29.09
CA SER A 286 14.19 5.87 -29.32
C SER A 286 14.97 6.64 -30.39
N ASP A 287 16.29 6.46 -30.46
CA ASP A 287 17.13 7.12 -31.46
C ASP A 287 16.86 6.57 -32.87
N ASP A 288 16.64 5.25 -33.00
CA ASP A 288 16.22 4.62 -34.26
C ASP A 288 14.85 5.13 -34.73
N TYR A 289 13.86 5.26 -33.83
CA TYR A 289 12.53 5.77 -34.20
C TYR A 289 12.55 7.25 -34.64
N ARG A 290 13.39 8.09 -34.03
CA ARG A 290 13.60 9.48 -34.46
C ARG A 290 14.32 9.57 -35.79
N GLY A 291 15.28 8.67 -36.05
CA GLY A 291 15.96 8.55 -37.35
C GLY A 291 15.01 8.22 -38.49
N VAL A 292 14.09 7.26 -38.29
CA VAL A 292 13.10 6.87 -39.31
C VAL A 292 12.12 8.01 -39.61
N ARG A 293 11.58 8.70 -38.59
CA ARG A 293 10.67 9.84 -38.80
C ARG A 293 11.32 11.04 -39.50
N ALA A 294 12.58 11.35 -39.19
CA ALA A 294 13.30 12.42 -39.86
C ALA A 294 13.49 12.14 -41.36
N VAL A 295 13.67 10.87 -41.75
CA VAL A 295 13.76 10.46 -43.16
C VAL A 295 12.40 10.53 -43.86
N GLU A 296 11.31 10.19 -43.17
CA GLU A 296 9.94 10.30 -43.71
C GLU A 296 9.49 11.76 -43.90
N GLU A 297 9.80 12.66 -42.96
CA GLU A 297 9.47 14.09 -43.07
C GLU A 297 10.29 14.82 -44.14
N VAL A 298 11.56 14.45 -44.32
CA VAL A 298 12.39 14.99 -45.42
C VAL A 298 11.83 14.57 -46.78
N ASN A 299 11.40 13.32 -46.92
CA ASN A 299 10.83 12.81 -48.18
C ASN A 299 9.47 13.43 -48.53
N GLN A 300 8.69 13.88 -47.54
CA GLN A 300 7.41 14.57 -47.78
C GLN A 300 7.56 16.06 -48.16
N ASN A 301 8.70 16.68 -47.85
CA ASN A 301 8.98 18.09 -48.19
C ASN A 301 9.77 18.29 -49.50
N THR A 302 10.26 17.21 -50.11
CA THR A 302 10.97 17.24 -51.41
C THR A 302 10.17 16.66 -52.59
N GLY A 303 8.87 16.38 -52.40
CA GLY A 303 7.95 15.84 -53.42
C GLY A 303 7.02 16.88 -54.02
#